data_AF-A0A660W8V0-F1
#
_entry.id   AF-A0A660W8V0-F1
#
_cell.length_a   1.000
_cell.length_b   1.000
_cell.length_c   1.000
_cell.angle_alpha   90.00
_cell.angle_beta   90.00
_cell.angle_gamma   90.00
#
_symmetry.space_group_name_H-M   'P 1'
#
loop_
_entity.id
_entity.type
_entity.pdbx_description
1 polymer ?
#
loop_
_entity_poly.entity_id
_entity_poly.type
_entity_poly.pdbx_seq_one_letter_code
_entity_poly.pdbx_strand_id
1 'polypeptide(L)'
;DPEGNEMPIFACPLSRFAVSFAEAKGNFIGKDALVRQHDALGKIQARDYSSLADLPRIVKPLAVLEKAIARQGSKVFDQHGEPIGYVTSGTMVPYWKTPSQGAKTGPSSAHEMRPICLAILDSNIADRTIVQVEVRGKNVNAMTVPYNLRGKTPPYAQAVIYEKENQSTS
;
A
#
# COMPACT_ATOMS: atom_id res chain seq x y z
N ASP A 1 -16.90 -0.69 0.52
CA ASP A 1 -15.93 -0.72 -0.59
C ASP A 1 -16.72 -0.48 -1.89
N PRO A 2 -16.14 -0.56 -3.11
CA PRO A 2 -16.92 -0.41 -4.35
C PRO A 2 -18.06 -1.43 -4.53
N GLU A 3 -18.04 -2.53 -3.78
CA GLU A 3 -19.06 -3.58 -3.78
C GLU A 3 -20.15 -3.36 -2.71
N GLY A 4 -20.05 -2.26 -1.94
CA GLY A 4 -21.00 -1.93 -0.87
C GLY A 4 -20.72 -2.61 0.47
N ASN A 5 -19.63 -3.38 0.59
CA ASN A 5 -19.28 -4.03 1.86
C ASN A 5 -18.75 -3.00 2.87
N GLU A 6 -19.02 -3.24 4.16
CA GLU A 6 -18.41 -2.43 5.21
C GLU A 6 -16.89 -2.55 5.19
N MET A 7 -16.21 -1.41 5.35
CA MET A 7 -14.76 -1.39 5.46
C MET A 7 -14.37 -1.35 6.94
N PRO A 8 -13.62 -2.36 7.44
CA PRO A 8 -13.06 -2.30 8.79
C PRO A 8 -12.23 -1.03 8.98
N ILE A 9 -12.31 -0.42 10.16
CA ILE A 9 -11.56 0.81 10.47
C ILE A 9 -10.06 0.57 10.35
N PHE A 10 -9.54 -0.56 10.83
CA PHE A 10 -8.11 -0.90 10.70
C PHE A 10 -7.69 -1.31 9.28
N ALA A 11 -8.61 -1.39 8.31
CA ALA A 11 -8.21 -1.48 6.91
C ALA A 11 -7.44 -0.21 6.48
N CYS A 12 -7.71 0.93 7.10
CA CYS A 12 -6.95 2.16 6.92
C CYS A 12 -5.71 2.20 7.86
N PRO A 13 -4.48 2.33 7.33
CA PRO A 13 -3.27 2.41 8.14
C PRO A 13 -3.26 3.55 9.18
N LEU A 14 -3.98 4.65 8.92
CA LEU A 14 -4.06 5.79 9.84
C LEU A 14 -4.78 5.46 11.15
N SER A 15 -5.62 4.43 11.17
CA SER A 15 -6.36 4.00 12.36
C SER A 15 -5.44 3.58 13.51
N ARG A 16 -4.20 3.14 13.19
CA ARG A 16 -3.16 2.83 14.20
C ARG A 16 -2.78 4.01 15.07
N PHE A 17 -2.91 5.23 14.55
CA PHE A 17 -2.62 6.46 15.29
C PHE A 17 -3.89 7.09 15.87
N ALA A 18 -5.03 6.90 15.21
CA ALA A 18 -6.30 7.51 15.60
C ALA A 18 -7.04 6.75 16.71
N VAL A 19 -6.82 5.44 16.82
CA VAL A 19 -7.49 4.59 17.82
C VAL A 19 -6.54 4.35 18.99
N SER A 20 -6.99 4.67 20.20
CA SER A 20 -6.24 4.46 21.44
C SER A 20 -7.03 3.55 22.37
N PHE A 21 -6.41 2.44 22.78
CA PHE A 21 -6.96 1.49 23.74
C PHE A 21 -6.48 1.73 25.18
N ALA A 22 -5.86 2.88 25.45
CA ALA A 22 -5.41 3.24 26.79
C ALA A 22 -6.59 3.25 27.78
N GLU A 23 -6.33 2.82 29.02
CA GLU A 23 -7.36 2.72 30.05
C GLU A 23 -8.14 4.02 30.26
N ALA A 24 -7.45 5.17 30.22
CA ALA A 24 -8.05 6.50 30.32
C ALA A 24 -9.10 6.82 29.24
N LYS A 25 -9.14 6.09 28.13
CA LYS A 25 -10.18 6.21 27.09
C LYS A 25 -11.48 5.49 27.46
N GLY A 26 -11.48 4.67 28.51
CA GLY A 26 -12.67 3.96 28.99
C GLY A 26 -13.26 2.99 27.96
N ASN A 27 -14.57 2.80 28.01
CA ASN A 27 -15.32 2.01 27.04
C ASN A 27 -16.02 2.94 26.04
N PHE A 28 -15.51 3.00 24.81
CA PHE A 28 -16.06 3.82 23.73
C PHE A 28 -16.77 2.96 22.69
N ILE A 29 -17.65 3.58 21.89
CA ILE A 29 -18.44 2.90 20.86
C ILE A 29 -17.50 2.16 19.89
N GLY A 30 -17.76 0.88 19.69
CA GLY A 30 -16.99 0.03 18.78
C GLY A 30 -15.64 -0.47 19.32
N LYS A 31 -15.31 -0.21 20.60
CA LYS A 31 -14.04 -0.63 21.21
C LYS A 31 -13.72 -2.12 20.97
N ASP A 32 -14.66 -3.02 21.27
CA ASP A 32 -14.41 -4.47 21.13
C ASP A 32 -14.18 -4.91 19.69
N ALA A 33 -14.91 -4.32 18.73
CA ALA A 33 -14.70 -4.59 17.30
C ALA A 33 -13.33 -4.06 16.83
N LEU A 34 -12.93 -2.88 17.33
CA LEU A 34 -11.64 -2.27 17.04
C LEU A 34 -10.48 -3.07 17.66
N VAL A 35 -10.66 -3.65 18.85
CA VAL A 35 -9.67 -4.56 19.46
C VAL A 35 -9.48 -5.80 18.59
N ARG A 36 -10.56 -6.47 18.15
CA ARG A 36 -10.46 -7.64 17.26
C ARG A 36 -9.73 -7.31 15.96
N GLN A 37 -10.08 -6.19 15.34
CA GLN A 37 -9.41 -5.70 14.13
C GLN A 37 -7.92 -5.39 14.35
N HIS A 38 -7.57 -4.78 15.48
CA HIS A 38 -6.19 -4.50 15.86
C HIS A 38 -5.38 -5.79 16.05
N ASP A 39 -5.94 -6.77 16.75
CA ASP A 39 -5.27 -8.05 17.00
C ASP A 39 -5.09 -8.86 15.70
N ALA A 40 -6.11 -8.87 14.84
CA ALA A 40 -6.02 -9.44 13.50
C ALA A 40 -4.94 -8.77 12.65
N LEU A 41 -4.80 -7.44 12.72
CA LEU A 41 -3.75 -6.71 12.04
C LEU A 41 -2.36 -7.15 12.52
N GLY A 42 -2.16 -7.34 13.83
CA GLY A 42 -0.92 -7.85 14.40
C GLY A 42 -0.56 -9.24 13.88
N LYS A 43 -1.54 -10.15 13.81
CA LYS A 43 -1.36 -11.50 13.22
C LYS A 43 -1.01 -11.44 11.74
N ILE A 44 -1.72 -10.64 10.95
CA ILE A 44 -1.45 -10.44 9.52
C ILE A 44 -0.02 -9.95 9.29
N GLN A 45 0.48 -9.04 10.14
CA GLN A 45 1.86 -8.56 10.09
C GLN A 45 2.88 -9.66 10.40
N ALA A 46 2.52 -10.61 11.28
CA ALA A 46 3.29 -11.81 11.56
C ALA A 46 3.12 -12.93 10.52
N ARG A 47 2.39 -12.67 9.42
CA ARG A 47 1.99 -13.67 8.40
C ARG A 47 1.13 -14.81 8.94
N ASP A 48 0.45 -14.57 10.06
CA ASP A 48 -0.63 -15.41 10.55
C ASP A 48 -1.97 -14.88 10.03
N TYR A 49 -2.61 -15.69 9.18
CA TYR A 49 -3.87 -15.35 8.53
C TYR A 49 -5.09 -16.03 9.17
N SER A 50 -4.96 -16.54 10.41
CA SER A 50 -6.05 -17.23 11.11
C SER A 50 -7.26 -16.34 11.39
N SER A 51 -7.08 -15.02 11.41
CA SER A 51 -8.07 -14.03 11.85
C SER A 51 -8.51 -13.08 10.73
N LEU A 52 -8.48 -13.53 9.47
CA LEU A 52 -8.90 -12.74 8.32
C LEU A 52 -10.38 -12.30 8.40
N ALA A 53 -11.24 -13.04 9.09
CA ALA A 53 -12.65 -12.64 9.24
C ALA A 53 -12.82 -11.29 9.96
N ASP A 54 -11.92 -10.96 10.90
CA ASP A 54 -11.95 -9.70 11.63
C ASP A 54 -11.33 -8.54 10.84
N LEU A 55 -10.44 -8.84 9.88
CA LEU A 55 -9.80 -7.84 9.01
C LEU A 55 -9.49 -8.43 7.62
N PRO A 56 -10.51 -8.59 6.75
CA PRO A 56 -10.36 -9.31 5.49
C PRO A 56 -9.57 -8.54 4.45
N ARG A 57 -9.60 -7.20 4.50
CA ARG A 57 -8.91 -6.32 3.54
C ARG A 57 -8.17 -5.18 4.25
N ILE A 58 -7.04 -4.75 3.67
CA ILE A 58 -6.22 -3.62 4.14
C ILE A 58 -5.83 -2.73 2.95
N VAL A 59 -5.78 -1.42 3.17
CA VAL A 59 -5.25 -0.46 2.21
C VAL A 59 -3.72 -0.57 2.16
N LYS A 60 -3.21 -0.91 0.98
CA LYS A 60 -1.79 -1.01 0.67
C LYS A 60 -1.36 -0.02 -0.41
N PRO A 61 -0.12 0.49 -0.38
CA PRO A 61 0.44 1.20 -1.51
C PRO A 61 0.81 0.21 -2.62
N LEU A 62 0.55 0.62 -3.86
CA LEU A 62 1.04 -0.05 -5.06
C LEU A 62 1.95 0.90 -5.85
N ALA A 63 3.07 0.36 -6.34
CA ALA A 63 3.86 0.97 -7.39
C ALA A 63 3.42 0.36 -8.73
N VAL A 64 2.93 1.19 -9.67
CA VAL A 64 2.57 0.71 -11.01
C VAL A 64 3.84 0.68 -11.85
N LEU A 65 4.17 -0.48 -12.41
CA LEU A 65 5.46 -0.75 -13.05
C LEU A 65 5.51 -0.28 -14.51
N GLU A 66 4.39 0.23 -15.01
CA GLU A 66 4.20 0.71 -16.38
C GLU A 66 3.72 2.16 -16.37
N LYS A 67 3.84 2.89 -17.48
CA LYS A 67 3.42 4.31 -17.59
C LYS A 67 1.89 4.42 -17.72
N ALA A 68 1.17 3.99 -16.69
CA ALA A 68 -0.28 3.93 -16.64
C ALA A 68 -0.78 4.42 -15.27
N ILE A 69 -1.90 5.13 -15.25
CA ILE A 69 -2.48 5.66 -14.01
C ILE A 69 -3.75 4.90 -13.68
N ALA A 70 -3.67 4.07 -12.64
CA ALA A 70 -4.85 3.45 -12.06
C ALA A 70 -5.71 4.50 -11.35
N ARG A 71 -7.03 4.37 -11.47
CA ARG A 71 -8.01 5.31 -10.90
C ARG A 71 -8.85 4.61 -9.84
N GLN A 72 -9.54 5.40 -9.03
CA GLN A 72 -10.50 4.87 -8.08
C GLN A 72 -11.46 3.90 -8.79
N GLY A 73 -11.67 2.72 -8.21
CA GLY A 73 -12.51 1.67 -8.78
C GLY A 73 -11.81 0.73 -9.76
N SER A 74 -10.57 1.01 -10.19
CA SER A 74 -9.77 0.04 -10.97
C SER A 74 -9.64 -1.26 -10.18
N LYS A 75 -9.98 -2.38 -10.80
CA LYS A 75 -9.82 -3.72 -10.21
C LYS A 75 -8.35 -4.08 -10.09
N VAL A 76 -8.02 -4.81 -9.03
CA VAL A 76 -6.70 -5.40 -8.81
C VAL A 76 -6.85 -6.92 -8.84
N PHE A 77 -5.99 -7.57 -9.60
CA PHE A 77 -5.96 -9.01 -9.77
C PHE A 77 -4.64 -9.59 -9.31
N ASP A 78 -4.65 -10.84 -8.84
CA ASP A 78 -3.43 -11.60 -8.63
C ASP A 78 -2.79 -12.06 -9.95
N GLN A 79 -1.74 -12.88 -9.87
CA GLN A 79 -1.07 -13.46 -11.06
C GLN A 79 -1.95 -14.46 -11.82
N HIS A 80 -2.98 -15.03 -11.18
CA HIS A 80 -3.88 -16.03 -11.74
C HIS A 80 -5.13 -15.39 -12.38
N GLY A 81 -5.34 -14.10 -12.18
CA GLY A 81 -6.47 -13.35 -12.72
C GLY A 81 -7.64 -13.22 -11.74
N GLU A 82 -7.47 -13.64 -10.49
CA GLU A 82 -8.51 -13.52 -9.46
C GLU A 82 -8.59 -12.09 -8.92
N PRO A 83 -9.80 -11.51 -8.78
CA PRO A 83 -9.96 -10.18 -8.22
C PRO A 83 -9.65 -10.19 -6.71
N ILE A 84 -8.65 -9.42 -6.30
CA ILE A 84 -8.16 -9.35 -4.91
C ILE A 84 -8.35 -7.97 -4.28
N GLY A 85 -8.98 -7.04 -4.99
CA GLY A 85 -9.28 -5.72 -4.46
C GLY A 85 -9.44 -4.62 -5.50
N TYR A 86 -9.38 -3.38 -5.02
CA TYR A 86 -9.67 -2.19 -5.82
C TYR A 86 -8.77 -1.03 -5.47
N VAL A 87 -8.39 -0.26 -6.48
CA VAL A 87 -7.71 1.02 -6.28
C VAL A 87 -8.66 2.03 -5.64
N THR A 88 -8.21 2.69 -4.59
CA THR A 88 -8.95 3.76 -3.89
C THR A 88 -8.55 5.14 -4.42
N SER A 89 -7.26 5.34 -4.73
CA SER A 89 -6.77 6.57 -5.36
C SER A 89 -5.45 6.30 -6.09
N GLY A 90 -5.17 7.05 -7.16
CA GLY A 90 -3.93 6.88 -7.94
C GLY A 90 -3.52 8.14 -8.69
N THR A 91 -2.21 8.34 -8.82
CA THR A 91 -1.61 9.56 -9.37
C THR A 91 -0.24 9.32 -10.02
N MET A 92 0.20 10.26 -10.86
CA MET A 92 1.58 10.36 -11.32
C MET A 92 2.33 11.33 -10.41
N VAL A 93 3.43 10.89 -9.83
CA VAL A 93 4.23 11.71 -8.91
C VAL A 93 5.62 11.93 -9.51
N PRO A 94 6.12 13.18 -9.56
CA PRO A 94 7.50 13.45 -9.96
C PRO A 94 8.48 12.93 -8.90
N TYR A 95 9.67 12.53 -9.34
CA TYR A 95 10.79 12.25 -8.45
C TYR A 95 12.10 12.70 -9.08
N TRP A 96 13.05 13.14 -8.25
CA TRP A 96 14.38 13.52 -8.72
C TRP A 96 15.26 12.31 -8.97
N LYS A 97 16.01 12.33 -10.07
CA LYS A 97 17.09 11.37 -10.28
C LYS A 97 18.18 11.65 -9.25
N THR A 98 18.47 10.65 -8.41
CA THR A 98 19.66 10.71 -7.55
C THR A 98 20.84 10.13 -8.33
N PRO A 99 22.02 10.78 -8.33
CA PRO A 99 23.22 10.20 -8.93
C PRO A 99 23.50 8.84 -8.30
N SER A 100 23.85 7.84 -9.12
CA SER A 100 24.33 6.56 -8.62
C SER A 100 25.60 6.77 -7.80
N GLN A 101 25.54 6.38 -6.53
CA GLN A 101 26.62 6.37 -5.54
C GLN A 101 27.15 7.73 -5.03
N GLY A 102 27.09 7.89 -3.70
CA GLY A 102 28.13 8.59 -2.92
C GLY A 102 28.20 10.12 -2.95
N ALA A 103 27.45 10.82 -3.79
CA ALA A 103 27.62 12.27 -3.88
C ALA A 103 26.78 13.04 -2.84
N LYS A 104 27.45 13.83 -1.99
CA LYS A 104 26.89 14.91 -1.15
C LYS A 104 26.38 16.08 -2.02
N THR A 105 25.65 15.77 -3.09
CA THR A 105 25.14 16.75 -4.04
C THR A 105 23.63 16.71 -3.98
N GLY A 106 23.01 17.89 -3.85
CA GLY A 106 21.56 18.06 -3.77
C GLY A 106 20.81 17.45 -4.97
N PRO A 107 19.46 17.46 -4.93
CA PRO A 107 18.64 16.91 -6.00
C PRO A 107 19.05 17.49 -7.36
N SER A 108 19.22 16.63 -8.36
CA SER A 108 19.50 17.05 -9.73
C SER A 108 18.31 17.86 -10.29
N SER A 109 18.50 18.66 -11.33
CA SER A 109 17.38 19.33 -12.03
C SER A 109 16.52 18.35 -12.84
N ALA A 110 17.03 17.14 -13.08
CA ALA A 110 16.34 16.09 -13.81
C ALA A 110 15.32 15.38 -12.91
N HIS A 111 14.07 15.33 -13.38
CA HIS A 111 13.00 14.59 -12.74
C HIS A 111 12.39 13.58 -13.71
N GLU A 112 11.83 12.52 -13.16
CA GLU A 112 11.00 11.56 -13.87
C GLU A 112 9.64 11.43 -13.18
N MET A 113 8.69 10.82 -13.88
CA MET A 113 7.34 10.59 -13.38
C MET A 113 7.16 9.12 -13.08
N ARG A 114 6.57 8.80 -11.93
CA ARG A 114 6.19 7.43 -11.56
C ARG A 114 4.70 7.34 -11.20
N PRO A 115 3.98 6.32 -11.66
CA PRO A 115 2.62 6.08 -11.20
C PRO A 115 2.61 5.32 -9.88
N ILE A 116 1.82 5.81 -8.92
CA ILE A 116 1.54 5.12 -7.66
C ILE A 116 0.04 5.14 -7.39
N CYS A 117 -0.42 4.16 -6.62
CA CYS A 117 -1.78 4.18 -6.10
C CYS A 117 -1.87 3.60 -4.70
N LEU A 118 -3.01 3.83 -4.05
CA LEU A 118 -3.48 3.10 -2.89
C LEU A 118 -4.58 2.14 -3.35
N ALA A 119 -4.56 0.93 -2.85
CA ALA A 119 -5.57 -0.07 -3.13
C ALA A 119 -6.00 -0.75 -1.84
N ILE A 120 -7.30 -1.00 -1.68
CA ILE A 120 -7.79 -1.92 -0.67
C ILE A 120 -7.67 -3.33 -1.26
N LEU A 121 -6.91 -4.19 -0.60
CA LEU A 121 -6.58 -5.54 -1.06
C LEU A 121 -6.89 -6.54 0.04
N ASP A 122 -7.05 -7.81 -0.35
CA ASP A 122 -7.12 -8.90 0.61
C ASP A 122 -5.89 -8.90 1.54
N SER A 123 -6.14 -9.09 2.83
CA SER A 123 -5.12 -8.91 3.87
C SER A 123 -3.98 -9.92 3.80
N ASN A 124 -4.19 -11.06 3.13
CA ASN A 124 -3.18 -12.09 2.94
C ASN A 124 -2.14 -11.75 1.85
N ILE A 125 -2.37 -10.70 1.05
CA ILE A 125 -1.44 -10.31 0.00
C ILE A 125 -0.19 -9.72 0.63
N ALA A 126 0.96 -10.38 0.47
CA ALA A 126 2.23 -9.92 1.03
C ALA A 126 2.74 -8.64 0.33
N ASP A 127 3.65 -7.93 0.98
CA ASP A 127 4.39 -6.84 0.33
C ASP A 127 5.38 -7.41 -0.71
N ARG A 128 5.71 -6.61 -1.72
CA ARG A 128 6.53 -6.97 -2.88
C ARG A 128 5.91 -8.06 -3.76
N THR A 129 4.60 -8.25 -3.68
CA THR A 129 3.84 -9.15 -4.56
C THR A 129 3.51 -8.43 -5.86
N ILE A 130 3.78 -9.07 -7.01
CA ILE A 130 3.36 -8.55 -8.31
C ILE A 130 1.86 -8.84 -8.49
N VAL A 131 1.12 -7.79 -8.80
CA VAL A 131 -0.33 -7.82 -9.07
C VAL A 131 -0.60 -7.17 -10.42
N GLN A 132 -1.80 -7.36 -10.95
CA GLN A 132 -2.27 -6.67 -12.14
C GLN A 132 -3.34 -5.64 -11.77
N VAL A 133 -3.31 -4.47 -12.40
CA VAL A 133 -4.33 -3.43 -12.18
C VAL A 133 -5.00 -3.09 -13.49
N GLU A 134 -6.33 -3.04 -13.49
CA GLU A 134 -7.09 -2.68 -14.68
C GLU A 134 -6.98 -1.17 -14.96
N VAL A 135 -6.44 -0.82 -16.12
CA VAL A 135 -6.35 0.55 -16.63
C VAL A 135 -6.86 0.59 -18.07
N ARG A 136 -8.01 1.26 -18.27
CA ARG A 136 -8.63 1.45 -19.60
C ARG A 136 -8.82 0.12 -20.36
N GLY A 137 -9.31 -0.92 -19.66
CA GLY A 137 -9.55 -2.24 -20.24
C GLY A 137 -8.30 -3.09 -20.49
N LYS A 138 -7.14 -2.68 -19.96
CA LYS A 138 -5.90 -3.46 -20.01
C LYS A 138 -5.37 -3.70 -18.61
N ASN A 139 -4.83 -4.88 -18.37
CA ASN A 139 -4.12 -5.18 -17.14
C ASN A 139 -2.67 -4.73 -17.27
N VAL A 140 -2.24 -3.87 -16.35
CA VAL A 140 -0.84 -3.43 -16.22
C VAL A 140 -0.23 -3.98 -14.95
N ASN A 141 1.07 -4.27 -14.98
CA ASN A 141 1.75 -4.79 -13.80
C ASN A 141 1.91 -3.70 -12.72
N ALA A 142 1.66 -4.07 -11.48
CA ALA A 142 1.97 -3.29 -10.29
C ALA A 142 2.61 -4.19 -9.23
N MET A 143 3.15 -3.59 -8.19
CA MET A 143 3.73 -4.30 -7.04
C MET A 143 3.15 -3.72 -5.76
N THR A 144 2.73 -4.58 -4.81
CA THR A 144 2.48 -4.13 -3.44
C THR A 144 3.78 -3.65 -2.82
N VAL A 145 3.80 -2.48 -2.21
CA VAL A 145 5.03 -1.93 -1.64
C VAL A 145 4.81 -1.47 -0.21
N PRO A 146 5.80 -1.62 0.68
CA PRO A 146 5.64 -1.19 2.06
C PRO A 146 5.55 0.34 2.18
N TYR A 147 6.18 1.06 1.24
CA TYR A 147 6.21 2.53 1.21
C TYR A 147 6.64 3.06 -0.16
N ASN A 148 6.15 4.24 -0.54
CA ASN A 148 6.55 4.93 -1.77
C ASN A 148 7.68 5.94 -1.57
N LEU A 149 7.99 6.30 -0.32
CA LEU A 149 9.01 7.27 0.07
C LEU A 149 9.85 6.69 1.21
N ARG A 150 11.14 7.03 1.27
CA ARG A 150 12.05 6.67 2.36
C ARG A 150 12.75 7.91 2.88
N GLY A 151 12.80 8.06 4.20
CA GLY A 151 13.72 9.00 4.86
C GLY A 151 15.12 8.39 4.88
N LYS A 152 16.09 9.01 4.20
CA LYS A 152 17.50 8.56 4.22
C LYS A 152 18.37 9.53 5.01
N THR A 153 18.32 10.81 4.67
CA THR A 153 19.09 11.86 5.33
C THR A 153 18.20 13.09 5.46
N PRO A 154 17.83 13.52 6.68
CA PRO A 154 17.13 14.78 6.88
C PRO A 154 17.88 15.93 6.18
N PRO A 155 17.18 16.88 5.53
CA PRO A 155 15.73 17.08 5.54
C PRO A 155 14.96 16.37 4.39
N TYR A 156 15.59 15.49 3.60
CA TYR A 156 15.02 15.02 2.34
C TYR A 156 14.38 13.62 2.43
N ALA A 157 13.15 13.51 1.92
CA ALA A 157 12.52 12.23 1.58
C ALA A 157 12.87 11.85 0.13
N GLN A 158 13.23 10.59 -0.10
CA GLN A 158 13.56 10.07 -1.42
C GLN A 158 12.47 9.13 -1.92
N ALA A 159 12.14 9.23 -3.22
CA ALA A 159 11.30 8.26 -3.88
C ALA A 159 11.97 6.88 -3.88
N VAL A 160 11.19 5.84 -3.61
CA VAL A 160 11.62 4.45 -3.81
C VAL A 160 11.13 4.02 -5.18
N ILE A 161 12.07 3.62 -6.03
CA ILE A 161 11.78 3.12 -7.38
C ILE A 161 11.74 1.60 -7.30
N TYR A 162 10.60 1.05 -7.72
CA TYR A 162 10.36 -0.38 -7.76
C TYR A 162 10.36 -0.83 -9.20
N GLU A 163 11.13 -1.87 -9.49
CA GLU A 163 11.28 -2.45 -10.82
C GLU A 163 11.04 -3.95 -10.72
N LYS A 164 10.63 -4.55 -11.84
CA LYS A 164 10.32 -5.99 -11.89
C LYS A 164 11.55 -6.87 -11.56
N GLU A 165 12.77 -6.37 -11.82
CA GLU A 165 14.03 -7.11 -11.68
C GLU A 165 14.73 -6.96 -10.32
N ASN A 166 14.29 -6.05 -9.44
CA ASN A 166 14.90 -5.85 -8.12
C ASN A 166 14.39 -6.90 -7.08
N GLN A 167 14.48 -8.18 -7.44
CA GLN A 167 14.38 -9.33 -6.52
C GLN A 167 15.75 -9.90 -6.14
N SER A 168 16.80 -9.08 -6.12
CA SER A 168 18.08 -9.44 -5.51
C SER A 168 18.28 -8.62 -4.23
N THR A 169 18.13 -9.33 -3.10
CA THR A 169 18.85 -9.13 -1.82
C THR A 169 19.29 -7.72 -1.43
N SER A 170 18.67 -7.17 -0.40
CA SER A 170 19.35 -6.54 0.76
C SER A 170 18.41 -6.48 1.95
#